data_AF-A0A182DWB3-F1
#
_entry.id   AF-A0A182DWB3-F1
#
_cell.length_a   1.000
_cell.length_b   1.000
_cell.length_c   1.000
_cell.angle_alpha   90.00
_cell.angle_beta   90.00
_cell.angle_gamma   90.00
#
_symmetry.space_group_name_H-M   'P 1'
#
loop_
_entity.id
_entity.type
_entity.pdbx_description
1 polymer ?
#
loop_
_entity_poly.entity_id
_entity_poly.type
_entity_poly.pdbx_seq_one_letter_code
_entity_poly.pdbx_strand_id
1 'polypeptide(L)'
;PAQTSVSELGFLCGMMRSRGLRKYIISHLSDVAKLREEVPAALKGAPKPAKLVLECIGRFFLQGSKAFGKATHMVPSRQASLLILEFFLLSDCTEMEPSVKEEADLAAVTWRKRLINEGGVSNASDIDARGLLLLVASFGIPALFRNEDLRNLIRLSCPKEISDALRRSRFLLARVPDVIQGMIKNQMNVEAVDFAYTFGLEEKFPIWKILTSFLREHKEEWKRTREEDSPIRLKKANENYLSAMKSVTRCLEDHRVDPSKLLSGWHIDEKIIQLEKEMADLDKKMEGK
;
A
#
# COMPACT_ATOMS: atom_id res chain seq x y z
N PRO A 1 1.53 -37.46 30.48
CA PRO A 1 1.68 -37.00 29.08
C PRO A 1 0.37 -36.35 28.59
N ALA A 2 0.31 -35.02 28.60
CA ALA A 2 -0.83 -34.30 28.05
C ALA A 2 -0.83 -34.47 26.52
N GLN A 3 -1.85 -35.15 25.98
CA GLN A 3 -2.14 -35.13 24.56
C GLN A 3 -2.53 -33.69 24.20
N THR A 4 -1.61 -32.92 23.64
CA THR A 4 -1.95 -31.66 22.97
C THR A 4 -2.85 -32.00 21.80
N SER A 5 -4.16 -31.82 21.98
CA SER A 5 -5.12 -31.85 20.88
C SER A 5 -4.65 -30.88 19.81
N VAL A 6 -4.29 -31.38 18.63
CA VAL A 6 -3.91 -30.53 17.49
C VAL A 6 -5.12 -29.65 17.18
N SER A 7 -4.95 -28.32 17.20
CA SER A 7 -6.02 -27.39 16.84
C SER A 7 -6.50 -27.69 15.42
N GLU A 8 -7.77 -27.39 15.10
CA GLU A 8 -8.32 -27.62 13.76
C GLU A 8 -7.43 -27.00 12.67
N LEU A 9 -6.97 -25.76 12.88
CA LEU A 9 -6.01 -25.09 12.01
C LEU A 9 -4.69 -25.85 11.88
N GLY A 10 -4.11 -26.31 12.99
CA GLY A 10 -2.89 -27.12 12.99
C GLY A 10 -3.06 -28.41 12.18
N PHE A 11 -4.21 -29.06 12.29
CA PHE A 11 -4.53 -30.25 11.50
C PHE A 11 -4.69 -29.92 10.01
N LEU A 12 -5.43 -28.85 9.68
CA LEU A 12 -5.63 -28.40 8.31
C LEU A 12 -4.30 -28.05 7.62
N CYS A 13 -3.41 -27.33 8.32
CA CYS A 13 -2.08 -26.97 7.83
C CYS A 13 -1.16 -28.19 7.73
N GLY A 14 -1.05 -29.00 8.78
CA GLY A 14 -0.19 -30.19 8.81
C GLY A 14 -0.57 -31.22 7.75
N MET A 15 -1.87 -31.40 7.50
CA MET A 15 -2.40 -32.31 6.47
C MET A 15 -2.54 -31.66 5.08
N MET A 16 -2.02 -30.43 4.87
CA MET A 16 -2.05 -29.72 3.58
C MET A 16 -3.48 -29.57 3.00
N ARG A 17 -4.49 -29.33 3.84
CA ARG A 17 -5.91 -29.26 3.45
C ARG A 17 -6.29 -27.84 2.99
N SER A 18 -5.79 -27.40 1.84
CA SER A 18 -6.03 -26.04 1.29
C SER A 18 -7.52 -25.63 1.23
N ARG A 19 -8.40 -26.52 0.75
CA ARG A 19 -9.85 -26.26 0.72
C ARG A 19 -10.47 -26.14 2.11
N GLY A 20 -10.00 -26.93 3.07
CA GLY A 20 -10.49 -26.89 4.46
C GLY A 20 -10.04 -25.60 5.15
N LEU A 21 -8.77 -25.23 4.97
CA LEU A 21 -8.22 -23.96 5.46
C LEU A 21 -9.01 -22.76 4.91
N ARG A 22 -9.31 -22.74 3.61
CA ARG A 22 -10.14 -21.68 3.02
C ARG A 22 -11.53 -21.60 3.65
N LYS A 23 -12.19 -22.75 3.84
CA LYS A 23 -13.52 -22.81 4.48
C LYS A 23 -13.47 -22.30 5.91
N TYR A 24 -12.43 -22.69 6.66
CA TYR A 24 -12.20 -22.22 8.02
C TYR A 24 -12.06 -20.71 8.08
N ILE A 25 -11.26 -20.10 7.21
CA ILE A 25 -11.12 -18.64 7.15
C ILE A 25 -12.46 -17.98 6.84
N ILE A 26 -13.22 -18.51 5.86
CA ILE A 26 -14.53 -17.99 5.49
C ILE A 26 -15.51 -18.02 6.66
N SER A 27 -15.56 -19.12 7.42
CA SER A 27 -16.49 -19.26 8.56
C SER A 27 -16.13 -18.38 9.75
N HIS A 28 -14.92 -17.83 9.81
CA HIS A 28 -14.41 -17.01 10.91
C HIS A 28 -14.12 -15.55 10.49
N LEU A 29 -14.63 -15.09 9.35
CA LEU A 29 -14.44 -13.70 8.89
C LEU A 29 -15.01 -12.64 9.85
N SER A 30 -15.87 -13.02 10.79
CA SER A 30 -16.35 -12.12 11.85
C SER A 30 -15.27 -11.75 12.86
N ASP A 31 -14.19 -12.53 12.96
CA ASP A 31 -13.08 -12.32 13.89
C ASP A 31 -11.73 -12.44 13.17
N VAL A 32 -11.46 -11.45 12.32
CA VAL A 32 -10.20 -11.38 11.56
C VAL A 32 -8.98 -11.21 12.48
N ALA A 33 -9.15 -10.60 13.65
CA ALA A 33 -8.06 -10.41 14.61
C ALA A 33 -7.57 -11.77 15.13
N LYS A 34 -8.49 -12.66 15.53
CA LYS A 34 -8.15 -14.03 15.92
C LYS A 34 -7.50 -14.82 14.78
N LEU A 35 -8.04 -14.71 13.57
CA LEU A 35 -7.44 -15.36 12.39
C LEU A 35 -6.00 -14.87 12.14
N ARG A 36 -5.73 -13.58 12.32
CA ARG A 36 -4.40 -12.98 12.16
C ARG A 36 -3.40 -13.52 13.17
N GLU A 37 -3.84 -13.93 14.35
CA GLU A 37 -2.97 -14.53 15.37
C GLU A 37 -2.73 -16.03 15.10
N GLU A 38 -3.80 -16.78 14.86
CA GLU A 38 -3.75 -18.25 14.83
C GLU A 38 -3.23 -18.81 13.49
N VAL A 39 -3.64 -18.24 12.36
CA VAL A 39 -3.33 -18.80 11.04
C VAL A 39 -1.83 -18.72 10.70
N PRO A 40 -1.13 -17.58 10.91
CA PRO A 40 0.32 -17.53 10.70
C PRO A 40 1.08 -18.56 11.54
N ALA A 41 0.67 -18.77 12.80
CA ALA A 41 1.27 -19.77 13.68
C ALA A 41 1.03 -21.20 13.17
N ALA A 42 -0.19 -21.51 12.73
CA ALA A 42 -0.52 -22.82 12.17
C ALA A 42 0.21 -23.11 10.85
N LEU A 43 0.40 -22.10 9.99
CA LEU A 43 1.12 -22.24 8.72
C LEU A 43 2.56 -22.73 8.89
N LYS A 44 3.23 -22.36 10.00
CA LYS A 44 4.59 -22.85 10.32
C LYS A 44 4.66 -24.36 10.51
N GLY A 45 3.55 -25.00 10.88
CA GLY A 45 3.45 -26.45 11.02
C GLY A 45 3.14 -27.20 9.71
N ALA A 46 2.89 -26.48 8.60
CA ALA A 46 2.64 -27.11 7.32
C ALA A 46 3.96 -27.62 6.69
N PRO A 47 4.00 -28.84 6.11
CA PRO A 47 5.19 -29.34 5.44
C PRO A 47 5.63 -28.48 4.24
N LYS A 48 4.67 -27.84 3.56
CA LYS A 48 4.90 -26.99 2.38
C LYS A 48 4.02 -25.73 2.44
N PRO A 49 4.32 -24.76 3.31
CA PRO A 49 3.43 -23.62 3.59
C PRO A 49 3.10 -22.81 2.33
N ALA A 50 4.11 -22.51 1.50
CA ALA A 50 3.95 -21.76 0.25
C ALA A 50 2.96 -22.47 -0.71
N LYS A 51 3.10 -23.78 -0.88
CA LYS A 51 2.20 -24.59 -1.73
C LYS A 51 0.77 -24.58 -1.18
N LEU A 52 0.62 -24.78 0.13
CA LEU A 52 -0.69 -24.75 0.81
C LEU A 52 -1.41 -23.43 0.58
N VAL A 53 -0.70 -22.31 0.73
CA VAL A 53 -1.23 -20.95 0.54
C VAL A 53 -1.63 -20.72 -0.92
N LEU A 54 -0.77 -21.10 -1.87
CA LEU A 54 -1.05 -20.96 -3.30
C LEU A 54 -2.28 -21.78 -3.74
N GLU A 55 -2.44 -22.99 -3.21
CA GLU A 55 -3.65 -23.78 -3.46
C GLU A 55 -4.90 -23.19 -2.76
N CYS A 56 -4.72 -22.58 -1.58
CA CYS A 56 -5.81 -21.99 -0.78
C CYS A 56 -6.44 -20.78 -1.47
N ILE A 57 -5.65 -19.93 -2.13
CA ILE A 57 -6.19 -18.79 -2.88
C ILE A 57 -7.08 -19.25 -4.05
N GLY A 58 -6.74 -20.38 -4.68
CA GLY A 58 -7.43 -20.88 -5.88
C GLY A 58 -7.26 -19.91 -7.06
N ARG A 59 -8.34 -19.66 -7.82
CA ARG A 59 -8.29 -18.89 -9.08
C ARG A 59 -9.19 -17.66 -9.11
N PHE A 60 -9.52 -17.09 -7.94
CA PHE A 60 -10.45 -15.96 -7.85
C PHE A 60 -9.97 -14.71 -8.62
N PHE A 61 -8.65 -14.58 -8.77
CA PHE A 61 -7.99 -13.52 -9.51
C PHE A 61 -8.15 -13.61 -11.03
N LEU A 62 -8.72 -14.68 -11.57
CA LEU A 62 -9.00 -14.76 -13.01
C LEU A 62 -10.28 -14.02 -13.41
N GLN A 63 -11.13 -13.69 -12.45
CA GLN A 63 -12.40 -13.05 -12.71
C GLN A 63 -12.32 -11.54 -12.44
N GLY A 64 -12.67 -10.74 -13.44
CA GLY A 64 -12.68 -9.29 -13.41
C GLY A 64 -13.80 -8.68 -12.58
N SER A 65 -13.64 -7.42 -12.17
CA SER A 65 -14.60 -6.69 -11.31
C SER A 65 -16.07 -6.79 -11.74
N LYS A 66 -16.35 -6.86 -13.04
CA LYS A 66 -17.71 -7.01 -13.61
C LYS A 66 -18.40 -8.35 -13.31
N ALA A 67 -17.65 -9.40 -12.98
CA ALA A 67 -18.22 -10.71 -12.67
C ALA A 67 -18.92 -10.75 -11.29
N PHE A 68 -18.74 -9.72 -10.45
CA PHE A 68 -19.07 -9.77 -9.02
C PHE A 68 -20.32 -9.00 -8.62
N GLY A 69 -20.81 -8.08 -9.47
CA GLY A 69 -21.99 -7.26 -9.16
C GLY A 69 -23.29 -8.05 -8.93
N LYS A 70 -23.29 -9.37 -9.17
CA LYS A 70 -24.45 -10.28 -8.96
C LYS A 70 -24.17 -11.45 -8.01
N ALA A 71 -22.94 -11.64 -7.50
CA ALA A 71 -22.54 -12.89 -6.84
C ALA A 71 -21.99 -12.67 -5.42
N THR A 72 -22.89 -12.73 -4.42
CA THR A 72 -22.58 -12.51 -2.99
C THR A 72 -21.59 -13.52 -2.41
N HIS A 73 -21.66 -14.79 -2.80
CA HIS A 73 -20.77 -15.86 -2.30
C HIS A 73 -19.29 -15.70 -2.71
N MET A 74 -19.01 -14.86 -3.70
CA MET A 74 -17.65 -14.63 -4.17
C MET A 74 -16.88 -13.64 -3.30
N VAL A 75 -17.58 -12.79 -2.55
CA VAL A 75 -16.97 -11.78 -1.68
C VAL A 75 -16.21 -12.44 -0.50
N PRO A 76 -16.80 -13.37 0.28
CA PRO A 76 -16.06 -14.06 1.36
C PRO A 76 -14.87 -14.87 0.83
N SER A 77 -15.03 -15.49 -0.33
CA SER A 77 -13.99 -16.29 -0.96
C SER A 77 -12.77 -15.46 -1.39
N ARG A 78 -12.99 -14.22 -1.83
CA ARG A 78 -11.92 -13.26 -2.14
C ARG A 78 -11.22 -12.79 -0.88
N GLN A 79 -11.99 -12.38 0.12
CA GLN A 79 -11.46 -11.93 1.40
C GLN A 79 -10.58 -13.00 2.06
N ALA A 80 -11.03 -14.26 2.09
CA ALA A 80 -10.22 -15.37 2.59
C ALA A 80 -8.90 -15.55 1.82
N SER A 81 -8.90 -15.25 0.52
CA SER A 81 -7.70 -15.36 -0.31
C SER A 81 -6.71 -14.21 -0.08
N LEU A 82 -7.21 -13.00 0.21
CA LEU A 82 -6.36 -11.88 0.64
C LEU A 82 -5.75 -12.18 2.01
N LEU A 83 -6.59 -12.61 2.96
CA LEU A 83 -6.17 -12.90 4.32
C LEU A 83 -5.11 -14.01 4.37
N ILE A 84 -5.26 -15.10 3.60
CA ILE A 84 -4.24 -16.16 3.63
C ILE A 84 -2.89 -15.70 3.07
N LEU A 85 -2.85 -14.81 2.08
CA LEU A 85 -1.60 -14.22 1.58
C LEU A 85 -0.97 -13.29 2.62
N GLU A 86 -1.79 -12.48 3.28
CA GLU A 86 -1.36 -11.60 4.36
C GLU A 86 -0.80 -12.40 5.56
N PHE A 87 -1.51 -13.44 5.98
CA PHE A 87 -1.08 -14.33 7.05
C PHE A 87 0.17 -15.12 6.70
N PHE A 88 0.37 -15.46 5.43
CA PHE A 88 1.59 -16.09 4.98
C PHE A 88 2.81 -15.17 5.14
N LEU A 89 2.69 -13.88 4.79
CA LEU A 89 3.74 -12.90 5.07
C LEU A 89 4.05 -12.79 6.57
N LEU A 90 3.02 -12.80 7.41
CA LEU A 90 3.17 -12.74 8.87
C LEU A 90 3.71 -14.04 9.49
N SER A 91 3.67 -15.16 8.76
CA SER A 91 4.18 -16.44 9.23
C SER A 91 5.71 -16.53 9.17
N ASP A 92 6.38 -15.58 8.49
CA ASP A 92 7.82 -15.59 8.20
C ASP A 92 8.30 -16.86 7.45
N CYS A 93 7.39 -17.67 6.89
CA CYS A 93 7.71 -18.83 6.07
C CYS A 93 8.27 -18.38 4.72
N THR A 94 9.57 -18.57 4.48
CA THR A 94 10.24 -18.13 3.24
C THR A 94 10.57 -19.24 2.25
N GLU A 95 10.52 -20.49 2.69
CA GLU A 95 10.89 -21.65 1.88
C GLU A 95 9.78 -22.01 0.89
N MET A 96 10.15 -22.10 -0.38
CA MET A 96 9.24 -22.53 -1.45
C MET A 96 10.00 -23.29 -2.54
N GLU A 97 9.35 -24.33 -3.06
CA GLU A 97 9.88 -25.11 -4.18
C GLU A 97 9.87 -24.25 -5.45
N PRO A 98 10.85 -24.41 -6.37
CA PRO A 98 10.89 -23.65 -7.63
C PRO A 98 9.60 -23.76 -8.44
N SER A 99 8.96 -24.93 -8.47
CA SER A 99 7.69 -25.16 -9.16
C SER A 99 6.53 -24.34 -8.58
N VAL A 100 6.49 -24.16 -7.26
CA VAL A 100 5.48 -23.31 -6.59
C VAL A 100 5.69 -21.85 -6.95
N LYS A 101 6.95 -21.41 -7.01
CA LYS A 101 7.29 -20.06 -7.46
C LYS A 101 6.88 -19.83 -8.91
N GLU A 102 7.19 -20.77 -9.81
CA GLU A 102 6.81 -20.68 -11.23
C GLU A 102 5.28 -20.60 -11.41
N GLU A 103 4.52 -21.38 -10.66
CA GLU A 103 3.06 -21.32 -10.66
C GLU A 103 2.54 -19.96 -10.15
N ALA A 104 3.12 -19.44 -9.06
CA ALA A 104 2.77 -18.13 -8.53
C ALA A 104 3.14 -16.99 -9.48
N ASP A 105 4.29 -17.06 -10.15
CA ASP A 105 4.72 -16.10 -11.17
C ASP A 105 3.74 -16.08 -12.35
N LEU A 106 3.33 -17.27 -12.84
CA LEU A 106 2.32 -17.37 -13.89
C LEU A 106 0.97 -16.78 -13.46
N ALA A 107 0.54 -17.05 -12.22
CA ALA A 107 -0.67 -16.47 -11.65
C ALA A 107 -0.59 -14.94 -11.58
N ALA A 108 0.51 -14.39 -11.08
CA ALA A 108 0.75 -12.96 -10.96
C ALA A 108 0.77 -12.26 -12.34
N VAL A 109 1.46 -12.85 -13.32
CA VAL A 109 1.50 -12.33 -14.70
C VAL A 109 0.13 -12.36 -15.35
N THR A 110 -0.63 -13.44 -15.13
CA THR A 110 -2.00 -13.57 -15.66
C THR A 110 -2.93 -12.52 -15.04
N TRP A 111 -2.85 -12.31 -13.73
CA TRP A 111 -3.63 -11.29 -13.03
C TRP A 111 -3.26 -9.88 -13.51
N ARG A 112 -1.97 -9.57 -13.61
CA ARG A 112 -1.49 -8.29 -14.18
C ARG A 112 -2.01 -8.06 -15.59
N LYS A 113 -1.96 -9.08 -16.46
CA LYS A 113 -2.50 -9.00 -17.83
C LYS A 113 -4.00 -8.71 -17.83
N ARG A 114 -4.76 -9.32 -16.91
CA ARG A 114 -6.18 -9.06 -16.73
C ARG A 114 -6.43 -7.59 -16.36
N LEU A 115 -5.70 -7.06 -15.38
CA LEU A 115 -5.83 -5.64 -14.97
C LEU A 115 -5.48 -4.67 -16.10
N ILE A 116 -4.47 -5.00 -16.92
CA ILE A 116 -4.15 -4.21 -18.12
C ILE A 116 -5.33 -4.18 -19.09
N ASN A 117 -5.95 -5.32 -19.36
CA ASN A 117 -7.12 -5.41 -20.24
C ASN A 117 -8.37 -4.72 -19.64
N GLU A 118 -8.43 -4.56 -18.32
CA GLU A 118 -9.52 -3.90 -17.59
C GLU A 118 -9.33 -2.39 -17.42
N GLY A 119 -8.37 -1.79 -18.12
CA GLY A 119 -8.12 -0.34 -18.10
C GLY A 119 -6.78 0.06 -17.48
N GLY A 120 -5.91 -0.90 -17.16
CA GLY A 120 -4.58 -0.64 -16.61
C GLY A 120 -4.49 -0.89 -15.11
N VAL A 121 -3.27 -1.20 -14.64
CA VAL A 121 -2.99 -1.43 -13.21
C VAL A 121 -3.33 -0.20 -12.36
N SER A 122 -3.21 1.01 -12.92
CA SER A 122 -3.58 2.28 -12.26
C SER A 122 -5.08 2.43 -11.98
N ASN A 123 -5.93 1.60 -12.60
CA ASN A 123 -7.39 1.59 -12.47
C ASN A 123 -7.90 0.33 -11.75
N ALA A 124 -7.00 -0.45 -11.15
CA ALA A 124 -7.38 -1.64 -10.39
C ALA A 124 -8.28 -1.29 -9.19
N SER A 125 -9.21 -2.18 -8.85
CA SER A 125 -9.93 -2.09 -7.57
C SER A 125 -8.97 -2.28 -6.40
N ASP A 126 -9.33 -1.79 -5.22
CA ASP A 126 -8.57 -1.97 -3.99
C ASP A 126 -8.30 -3.45 -3.67
N ILE A 127 -9.32 -4.30 -3.83
CA ILE A 127 -9.22 -5.76 -3.65
C ILE A 127 -8.23 -6.39 -4.63
N ASP A 128 -8.28 -6.00 -5.91
CA ASP A 128 -7.37 -6.52 -6.93
C ASP A 128 -5.93 -6.04 -6.69
N ALA A 129 -5.77 -4.76 -6.36
CA ALA A 129 -4.47 -4.18 -6.06
C ALA A 129 -3.83 -4.84 -4.84
N ARG A 130 -4.58 -4.96 -3.74
CA ARG A 130 -4.15 -5.64 -2.51
C ARG A 130 -3.82 -7.10 -2.76
N GLY A 131 -4.66 -7.82 -3.49
CA GLY A 131 -4.44 -9.23 -3.78
C GLY A 131 -3.21 -9.49 -4.63
N LEU A 132 -3.03 -8.74 -5.71
CA LEU A 132 -1.87 -8.89 -6.56
C LEU A 132 -0.58 -8.45 -5.84
N LEU A 133 -0.64 -7.37 -5.05
CA LEU A 133 0.49 -6.94 -4.24
C LEU A 133 0.89 -8.01 -3.23
N LEU A 134 -0.05 -8.57 -2.47
CA LEU A 134 0.21 -9.61 -1.48
C LEU A 134 0.75 -10.90 -2.13
N LEU A 135 0.27 -11.25 -3.33
CA LEU A 135 0.78 -12.40 -4.08
C LEU A 135 2.26 -12.20 -4.45
N VAL A 136 2.61 -11.07 -5.08
CA VAL A 136 4.02 -10.83 -5.45
C VAL A 136 4.92 -10.57 -4.24
N ALA A 137 4.35 -10.03 -3.16
CA ALA A 137 5.05 -9.89 -1.88
C ALA A 137 5.38 -11.25 -1.25
N SER A 138 4.51 -12.25 -1.44
CA SER A 138 4.63 -13.59 -0.85
C SER A 138 5.57 -14.49 -1.63
N PHE A 139 5.45 -14.52 -2.96
CA PHE A 139 6.10 -15.53 -3.80
C PHE A 139 7.25 -15.00 -4.66
N GLY A 140 7.33 -13.67 -4.84
CA GLY A 140 8.31 -13.04 -5.70
C GLY A 140 7.65 -12.11 -6.71
N ILE A 141 8.46 -11.18 -7.23
CA ILE A 141 8.01 -10.20 -8.22
C ILE A 141 8.52 -10.67 -9.60
N PRO A 142 7.63 -11.08 -10.52
CA PRO A 142 8.05 -11.47 -11.86
C PRO A 142 8.71 -10.31 -12.61
N ALA A 143 9.69 -10.61 -13.47
CA ALA A 143 10.43 -9.60 -14.23
C ALA A 143 9.56 -8.68 -15.12
N LEU A 144 8.35 -9.13 -15.48
CA LEU A 144 7.38 -8.35 -16.25
C LEU A 144 6.75 -7.18 -15.46
N PHE A 145 6.90 -7.15 -14.13
CA PHE A 145 6.39 -6.06 -13.30
C PHE A 145 7.33 -4.87 -13.32
N ARG A 146 6.80 -3.73 -13.74
CA ARG A 146 7.50 -2.45 -13.75
C ARG A 146 7.38 -1.78 -12.39
N ASN A 147 8.27 -0.84 -12.10
CA ASN A 147 8.19 -0.02 -10.88
C ASN A 147 6.86 0.75 -10.82
N GLU A 148 6.33 1.18 -11.96
CA GLU A 148 5.02 1.82 -12.05
C GLU A 148 3.87 0.87 -11.68
N ASP A 149 3.95 -0.41 -12.05
CA ASP A 149 2.94 -1.39 -11.65
C ASP A 149 2.94 -1.52 -10.12
N LEU A 150 4.12 -1.68 -9.50
CA LEU A 150 4.25 -1.77 -8.05
C LEU A 150 3.77 -0.51 -7.35
N ARG A 151 4.13 0.69 -7.84
CA ARG A 151 3.64 1.97 -7.31
C ARG A 151 2.12 2.00 -7.29
N ASN A 152 1.49 1.68 -8.43
CA ASN A 152 0.04 1.71 -8.55
C ASN A 152 -0.64 0.68 -7.64
N LEU A 153 -0.09 -0.54 -7.55
CA LEU A 153 -0.60 -1.58 -6.66
C LEU A 153 -0.51 -1.16 -5.18
N ILE A 154 0.64 -0.64 -4.75
CA ILE A 154 0.83 -0.14 -3.38
C ILE A 154 -0.20 0.96 -3.08
N ARG A 155 -0.29 1.97 -3.94
CA ARG A 155 -1.22 3.10 -3.76
C ARG A 155 -2.67 2.68 -3.62
N LEU A 156 -3.10 1.68 -4.39
CA LEU A 156 -4.49 1.23 -4.44
C LEU A 156 -4.81 0.16 -3.38
N SER A 157 -3.82 -0.40 -2.68
CA SER A 157 -3.99 -1.57 -1.81
C SER A 157 -4.45 -1.28 -0.37
N CYS A 158 -4.74 -0.02 -0.02
CA CYS A 158 -4.88 0.43 1.38
C CYS A 158 -3.66 0.03 2.23
N PRO A 159 -2.44 0.43 1.85
CA PRO A 159 -1.20 -0.17 2.35
C PRO A 159 -1.00 0.03 3.86
N LYS A 160 -1.59 1.08 4.46
CA LYS A 160 -1.56 1.31 5.92
C LYS A 160 -2.13 0.13 6.72
N GLU A 161 -3.20 -0.49 6.23
CA GLU A 161 -3.87 -1.63 6.90
C GLU A 161 -3.04 -2.92 6.92
N ILE A 162 -2.09 -3.04 5.99
CA ILE A 162 -1.28 -4.26 5.78
C ILE A 162 0.21 -4.00 5.84
N SER A 163 0.62 -2.82 6.31
CA SER A 163 2.01 -2.36 6.27
C SER A 163 2.95 -3.28 7.05
N ASP A 164 2.49 -3.81 8.20
CA ASP A 164 3.22 -4.79 9.00
C ASP A 164 3.51 -6.09 8.24
N ALA A 165 2.54 -6.60 7.47
CA ALA A 165 2.70 -7.77 6.62
C ALA A 165 3.59 -7.47 5.41
N LEU A 166 3.37 -6.35 4.71
CA LEU A 166 4.19 -5.96 3.55
C LEU A 166 5.66 -5.78 3.92
N ARG A 167 5.96 -5.27 5.12
CA ARG A 167 7.33 -5.14 5.65
C ARG A 167 8.02 -6.49 5.91
N ARG A 168 7.29 -7.61 5.95
CA ARG A 168 7.89 -8.96 6.00
C ARG A 168 8.34 -9.47 4.64
N SER A 169 7.92 -8.82 3.55
CA SER A 169 8.29 -9.25 2.20
C SER A 169 9.70 -8.84 1.84
N ARG A 170 10.62 -9.81 1.82
CA ARG A 170 11.99 -9.60 1.26
C ARG A 170 11.97 -9.12 -0.20
N PHE A 171 10.96 -9.52 -0.98
CA PHE A 171 10.87 -9.16 -2.40
C PHE A 171 10.47 -7.70 -2.57
N LEU A 172 9.48 -7.22 -1.80
CA LEU A 172 9.13 -5.80 -1.81
C LEU A 172 10.26 -4.96 -1.20
N LEU A 173 10.86 -5.36 -0.08
CA LEU A 173 11.96 -4.60 0.53
C LEU A 173 13.20 -4.46 -0.39
N ALA A 174 13.42 -5.41 -1.29
CA ALA A 174 14.46 -5.32 -2.32
C ALA A 174 14.08 -4.37 -3.46
N ARG A 175 12.79 -4.30 -3.84
CA ARG A 175 12.33 -3.60 -5.04
C ARG A 175 11.78 -2.20 -4.80
N VAL A 176 11.14 -1.96 -3.67
CA VAL A 176 10.54 -0.67 -3.29
C VAL A 176 11.55 0.48 -3.27
N PRO A 177 12.82 0.31 -2.85
CA PRO A 177 13.80 1.40 -2.94
C PRO A 177 13.94 1.98 -4.36
N ASP A 178 13.95 1.13 -5.40
CA ASP A 178 14.01 1.58 -6.80
C ASP A 178 12.74 2.32 -7.21
N VAL A 179 11.57 1.90 -6.68
CA VAL A 179 10.28 2.57 -6.91
C VAL A 179 10.32 3.97 -6.31
N ILE A 180 10.75 4.10 -5.05
CA ILE A 180 10.88 5.39 -4.35
C ILE A 180 11.86 6.30 -5.07
N GLN A 181 13.02 5.81 -5.51
CA GLN A 181 13.97 6.60 -6.28
C GLN A 181 13.37 7.09 -7.61
N GLY A 182 12.61 6.25 -8.30
CA GLY A 182 11.88 6.65 -9.50
C GLY A 182 10.83 7.74 -9.23
N MET A 183 10.13 7.66 -8.09
CA MET A 183 9.15 8.66 -7.66
C MET A 183 9.80 10.02 -7.39
N ILE A 184 10.94 10.04 -6.68
CA ILE A 184 11.71 11.27 -6.40
C ILE A 184 12.16 11.93 -7.71
N LYS A 185 12.69 11.14 -8.67
CA LYS A 185 13.09 11.65 -9.99
C LYS A 185 11.93 12.28 -10.77
N ASN A 186 10.71 11.82 -10.53
CA ASN A 186 9.49 12.32 -11.15
C ASN A 186 8.76 13.38 -10.29
N GLN A 187 9.46 14.00 -9.32
CA GLN A 187 8.93 15.04 -8.42
C GLN A 187 7.74 14.61 -7.54
N MET A 188 7.52 13.30 -7.38
CA MET A 188 6.47 12.74 -6.50
C MET A 188 6.99 12.66 -5.06
N ASN A 189 7.57 13.76 -4.55
CA ASN A 189 8.39 13.78 -3.34
C ASN A 189 7.64 13.36 -2.08
N VAL A 190 6.42 13.87 -1.87
CA VAL A 190 5.60 13.54 -0.69
C VAL A 190 5.16 12.09 -0.70
N GLU A 191 4.71 11.58 -1.86
CA GLU A 191 4.30 10.17 -2.01
C GLU A 191 5.50 9.22 -1.86
N ALA A 192 6.69 9.64 -2.31
CA ALA A 192 7.92 8.87 -2.12
C ALA A 192 8.28 8.74 -0.62
N VAL A 193 8.08 9.81 0.15
CA VAL A 193 8.27 9.81 1.61
C VAL A 193 7.22 8.95 2.30
N ASP A 194 5.95 9.04 1.88
CA ASP A 194 4.87 8.17 2.38
C ASP A 194 5.20 6.68 2.18
N PHE A 195 5.74 6.31 1.01
CA PHE A 195 6.20 4.95 0.73
C PHE A 195 7.40 4.57 1.60
N ALA A 196 8.36 5.47 1.80
CA ALA A 196 9.52 5.21 2.65
C ALA A 196 9.07 4.83 4.07
N TYR A 197 8.19 5.62 4.69
CA TYR A 197 7.64 5.28 6.01
C TYR A 197 6.76 4.02 5.99
N THR A 198 5.88 3.86 4.99
CA THR A 198 5.01 2.69 4.88
C THR A 198 5.81 1.38 4.90
N PHE A 199 6.98 1.36 4.28
CA PHE A 199 7.86 0.19 4.21
C PHE A 199 8.98 0.15 5.27
N GLY A 200 9.06 1.13 6.19
CA GLY A 200 10.12 1.18 7.20
C GLY A 200 11.51 1.43 6.60
N LEU A 201 11.58 2.29 5.58
CA LEU A 201 12.77 2.60 4.80
C LEU A 201 13.25 4.05 5.02
N GLU A 202 12.71 4.76 6.00
CA GLU A 202 13.03 6.16 6.29
C GLU A 202 14.52 6.41 6.53
N GLU A 203 15.27 5.43 7.06
CA GLU A 203 16.72 5.55 7.25
C GLU A 203 17.51 5.48 5.93
N LYS A 204 16.95 4.88 4.87
CA LYS A 204 17.60 4.73 3.57
C LYS A 204 17.44 5.97 2.68
N PHE A 205 16.55 6.88 3.05
CA PHE A 205 16.23 8.06 2.26
C PHE A 205 16.47 9.33 3.07
N PRO A 206 17.00 10.40 2.47
CA PRO A 206 17.18 11.65 3.18
C PRO A 206 15.83 12.40 3.28
N ILE A 207 14.91 11.90 4.11
CA ILE A 207 13.51 12.37 4.22
C ILE A 207 13.45 13.89 4.36
N TRP A 208 14.24 14.43 5.29
CA TRP A 208 14.33 15.88 5.50
C TRP A 208 14.72 16.63 4.21
N LYS A 209 15.71 16.15 3.47
CA LYS A 209 16.17 16.79 2.23
C LYS A 209 15.09 16.74 1.15
N ILE A 210 14.40 15.61 1.01
CA ILE A 210 13.33 15.43 0.01
C ILE A 210 12.19 16.43 0.28
N LEU A 211 11.70 16.50 1.52
CA LEU A 211 10.60 17.39 1.88
C LEU A 211 10.99 18.87 1.82
N THR A 212 12.20 19.22 2.28
CA THR A 212 12.65 20.62 2.24
C THR A 212 12.97 21.10 0.83
N SER A 213 13.44 20.23 -0.07
CA SER A 213 13.56 20.55 -1.50
C SER A 213 12.19 20.79 -2.12
N PHE A 214 11.23 19.89 -1.90
CA PHE A 214 9.84 20.04 -2.36
C PHE A 214 9.21 21.37 -1.91
N LEU A 215 9.28 21.67 -0.61
CA LEU A 215 8.72 22.91 -0.05
C LEU A 215 9.44 24.17 -0.60
N ARG A 216 10.73 24.07 -0.92
CA ARG A 216 11.51 25.19 -1.47
C ARG A 216 11.12 25.51 -2.90
N GLU A 217 10.99 24.49 -3.73
CA GLU A 217 10.53 24.64 -5.12
C GLU A 217 9.16 25.32 -5.16
N HIS A 218 8.20 24.85 -4.37
CA HIS A 218 6.87 25.48 -4.28
C HIS A 218 6.91 26.89 -3.68
N LYS A 219 7.79 27.17 -2.70
CA LYS A 219 7.96 28.51 -2.14
C LYS A 219 8.52 29.50 -3.16
N GLU A 220 9.45 29.07 -3.99
CA GLU A 220 10.02 29.91 -5.06
C GLU A 220 8.99 30.20 -6.15
N GLU A 221 8.23 29.20 -6.59
CA GLU A 221 7.12 29.39 -7.53
C GLU A 221 6.09 30.37 -6.97
N TRP A 222 5.68 30.16 -5.71
CA TRP A 222 4.77 31.05 -5.00
C TRP A 222 5.26 32.50 -4.97
N LYS A 223 6.55 32.74 -4.70
CA LYS A 223 7.12 34.10 -4.71
C LYS A 223 7.06 34.73 -6.10
N ARG A 224 7.45 33.99 -7.15
CA ARG A 224 7.45 34.50 -8.53
C ARG A 224 6.05 34.92 -8.97
N THR A 225 5.02 34.12 -8.68
CA THR A 225 3.62 34.47 -9.05
C THR A 225 3.08 35.67 -8.27
N ARG A 226 3.62 35.96 -7.07
CA ARG A 226 3.21 37.11 -6.25
C ARG A 226 3.72 38.45 -6.73
N GLU A 227 4.74 38.48 -7.59
CA GLU A 227 5.25 39.71 -8.19
C GLU A 227 4.29 40.26 -9.27
N GLU A 228 3.29 39.48 -9.67
CA GLU A 228 2.26 39.88 -10.62
C GLU A 228 1.03 40.47 -9.91
N ASP A 229 0.52 41.61 -10.40
CA ASP A 229 -0.58 42.36 -9.77
C ASP A 229 -1.98 41.82 -10.17
N SER A 230 -2.19 40.51 -10.01
CA SER A 230 -3.46 39.85 -10.32
C SER A 230 -4.05 39.14 -9.10
N PRO A 231 -5.18 39.62 -8.53
CA PRO A 231 -5.82 38.99 -7.37
C PRO A 231 -6.15 37.51 -7.56
N ILE A 232 -6.57 37.12 -8.76
CA ILE A 232 -6.90 35.72 -9.10
C ILE A 232 -5.64 34.85 -9.09
N ARG A 233 -4.55 35.33 -9.71
CA ARG A 233 -3.27 34.57 -9.72
C ARG A 233 -2.67 34.47 -8.32
N LEU A 234 -2.75 35.54 -7.53
CA LEU A 234 -2.33 35.56 -6.13
C LEU A 234 -3.07 34.52 -5.29
N LYS A 235 -4.40 34.45 -5.41
CA LYS A 235 -5.20 33.43 -4.72
C LYS A 235 -4.77 32.02 -5.10
N LYS A 236 -4.63 31.75 -6.41
CA LYS A 236 -4.18 30.43 -6.91
C LYS A 236 -2.78 30.06 -6.45
N ALA A 237 -1.85 31.01 -6.40
CA ALA A 237 -0.51 30.78 -5.88
C ALA A 237 -0.55 30.41 -4.39
N ASN A 238 -1.35 31.13 -3.59
CA ASN A 238 -1.57 30.83 -2.17
C ASN A 238 -2.17 29.42 -1.99
N GLU A 239 -3.19 29.07 -2.77
CA GLU A 239 -3.82 27.73 -2.75
C GLU A 239 -2.81 26.62 -3.05
N ASN A 240 -2.00 26.78 -4.10
CA ASN A 240 -0.99 25.80 -4.50
C ASN A 240 0.07 25.60 -3.41
N TYR A 241 0.60 26.69 -2.85
CA TYR A 241 1.61 26.59 -1.80
C TYR A 241 1.04 26.03 -0.49
N LEU A 242 -0.18 26.44 -0.12
CA LEU A 242 -0.92 25.90 1.01
C LEU A 242 -1.16 24.39 0.86
N SER A 243 -1.56 23.94 -0.33
CA SER A 243 -1.75 22.53 -0.66
C SER A 243 -0.46 21.74 -0.50
N ALA A 244 0.67 22.26 -1.00
CA ALA A 244 1.97 21.64 -0.82
C ALA A 244 2.34 21.49 0.66
N MET A 245 2.17 22.54 1.47
CA MET A 245 2.46 22.49 2.91
C MET A 245 1.56 21.48 3.64
N LYS A 246 0.25 21.51 3.39
CA LYS A 246 -0.71 20.55 3.97
C LYS A 246 -0.43 19.11 3.57
N SER A 247 0.07 18.89 2.34
CA SER A 247 0.42 17.54 1.89
C SER A 247 1.59 16.95 2.69
N VAL A 248 2.60 17.75 3.03
CA VAL A 248 3.74 17.36 3.86
C VAL A 248 3.29 17.11 5.30
N THR A 249 2.54 18.03 5.90
CA THR A 249 1.97 17.87 7.24
C THR A 249 1.19 16.57 7.36
N ARG A 250 0.23 16.34 6.47
CA ARG A 250 -0.61 15.13 6.46
C ARG A 250 0.24 13.86 6.34
N CYS A 251 1.20 13.83 5.42
CA CYS A 251 2.07 12.67 5.25
C CYS A 251 2.85 12.34 6.52
N LEU A 252 3.43 13.35 7.19
CA LEU A 252 4.19 13.13 8.43
C LEU A 252 3.28 12.70 9.58
N GLU A 253 2.13 13.35 9.76
CA GLU A 253 1.14 13.01 10.80
C GLU A 253 0.59 11.59 10.64
N ASP A 254 0.33 11.18 9.39
CA ASP A 254 -0.11 9.82 9.04
C ASP A 254 0.88 8.74 9.52
N HIS A 255 2.16 9.09 9.63
CA HIS A 255 3.24 8.22 10.13
C HIS A 255 3.68 8.57 11.56
N ARG A 256 2.88 9.37 12.28
CA ARG A 256 3.14 9.82 13.67
C ARG A 256 4.46 10.59 13.83
N VAL A 257 4.90 11.26 12.77
CA VAL A 257 6.06 12.14 12.77
C VAL A 257 5.60 13.57 12.95
N ASP A 258 6.15 14.26 13.96
CA ASP A 258 5.85 15.65 14.26
C ASP A 258 6.47 16.57 13.18
N PRO A 259 5.65 17.25 12.35
CA PRO A 259 6.15 18.12 11.28
C PRO A 259 6.97 19.29 11.81
N SER A 260 6.58 19.84 12.95
CA SER A 260 7.21 21.01 13.57
C SER A 260 8.56 20.68 14.19
N LYS A 261 8.79 19.41 14.56
CA LYS A 261 10.13 18.92 14.94
C LYS A 261 11.01 18.64 13.74
N LEU A 262 10.52 17.87 12.76
CA LEU A 262 11.32 17.47 11.60
C LEU A 262 11.70 18.67 10.73
N LEU A 263 10.77 19.60 10.55
CA LEU A 263 10.89 20.75 9.66
C LEU A 263 10.86 22.07 10.44
N SER A 264 11.46 22.12 11.62
CA SER A 264 11.43 23.28 12.54
C SER A 264 11.76 24.63 11.88
N GLY A 265 12.73 24.66 10.96
CA GLY A 265 13.09 25.89 10.23
C GLY A 265 12.06 26.39 9.20
N TRP A 266 10.96 25.67 8.98
CA TRP A 266 9.92 26.02 8.00
C TRP A 266 8.70 26.70 8.60
N HIS A 267 8.50 26.63 9.92
CA HIS A 267 7.35 27.24 10.60
C HIS A 267 6.03 26.90 9.89
N ILE A 268 5.80 25.60 9.66
CA ILE A 268 4.76 25.12 8.73
C ILE A 268 3.37 25.58 9.18
N ASP A 269 3.04 25.41 10.46
CA ASP A 269 1.73 25.73 11.01
C ASP A 269 1.43 27.24 10.91
N GLU A 270 2.39 28.07 11.32
CA GLU A 270 2.30 29.53 11.24
C GLU A 270 2.08 30.01 9.80
N LYS A 271 2.79 29.39 8.84
CA LYS A 271 2.69 29.75 7.44
C LYS A 271 1.37 29.30 6.82
N ILE A 272 0.84 28.13 7.22
CA ILE A 272 -0.49 27.66 6.84
C ILE A 272 -1.56 28.67 7.30
N ILE A 273 -1.55 29.05 8.58
CA ILE A 273 -2.50 30.04 9.15
C ILE A 273 -2.43 31.37 8.40
N GLN A 274 -1.21 31.85 8.11
CA GLN A 274 -1.00 33.09 7.37
C GLN A 274 -1.60 33.03 5.96
N LEU A 275 -1.37 31.94 5.22
CA LEU A 275 -1.90 31.76 3.86
C LEU A 275 -3.43 31.68 3.84
N GLU A 276 -4.02 30.97 4.80
CA GLU A 276 -5.49 30.86 4.93
C GLU A 276 -6.13 32.22 5.19
N LYS A 277 -5.53 33.04 6.07
CA LYS A 277 -5.98 34.40 6.34
C LYS A 277 -5.86 35.30 5.10
N GLU A 278 -4.72 35.27 4.41
CA GLU A 278 -4.51 36.05 3.18
C GLU A 278 -5.54 35.71 2.10
N MET A 279 -5.88 34.42 1.95
CA MET A 279 -6.91 33.98 1.01
C MET A 279 -8.31 34.47 1.39
N ALA A 280 -8.69 34.38 2.67
CA ALA A 280 -9.99 34.87 3.14
C ALA A 280 -10.15 36.39 2.93
N ASP A 281 -9.06 37.15 3.09
CA ASP A 281 -9.06 38.59 2.84
C ASP A 281 -9.11 38.93 1.34
N LEU A 282 -8.49 38.11 0.48
CA LEU A 282 -8.62 38.24 -0.98
C LEU A 282 -10.04 37.97 -1.46
N ASP A 283 -10.71 36.97 -0.89
CA ASP A 283 -12.10 36.63 -1.24
C ASP A 283 -13.05 37.79 -0.93
N LYS A 284 -12.94 38.38 0.26
CA LYS A 284 -13.72 39.57 0.63
C LYS A 284 -13.49 40.75 -0.33
N LYS A 285 -12.25 40.94 -0.82
CA LYS A 285 -11.92 42.02 -1.78
C LYS A 285 -12.48 41.75 -3.18
N MET A 286 -12.68 40.49 -3.54
CA MET A 286 -13.26 40.09 -4.82
C MET A 286 -14.79 40.10 -4.79
N GLU A 287 -15.41 39.75 -3.66
CA GLU A 287 -16.87 39.80 -3.45
C GLU A 287 -17.41 41.23 -3.21
N GLY A 288 -16.57 42.12 -2.67
CA GLY A 288 -16.90 43.53 -2.46
C GLY A 288 -16.69 44.44 -3.68
N LYS A 289 -16.41 43.86 -4.86
CA LYS A 289 -16.32 44.54 -6.17
C LYS A 289 -17.47 44.12 -7.06
#